data_AF-A0A942YS90-F1
#
_entry.id   AF-A0A942YS90-F1
#
_cell.length_a   1.000
_cell.length_b   1.000
_cell.length_c   1.000
_cell.angle_alpha   90.00
_cell.angle_beta   90.00
_cell.angle_gamma   90.00
#
_symmetry.space_group_name_H-M   'P 1'
#
loop_
_entity.id
_entity.type
_entity.pdbx_description
1 polymer ?
#
loop_
_entity_poly.entity_id
_entity_poly.type
_entity_poly.pdbx_seq_one_letter_code
_entity_poly.pdbx_strand_id
1 'polypeptide(L)'
;MNELLDSLFIIICTVVFLLIAYLAYKIPPIRYIFRFLLKSFVVLFSIVKIFLLIFMFSFFGFAVTIAISLYGNGKFLTYDGEPVHILLDPDPILILTISFGVFYFVIFTVSKVIYSLIKLNIWVYEALVLLTCSAMIILVFPSVVQHLFPAITVSIEAAFAYALIVVGMYMKETVPKRKKEEEGFSVRL
;
A
#
# COMPACT_ATOMS: atom_id res chain seq x y z
N MET A 1 -39.94 4.29 12.07
CA MET A 1 -39.48 4.55 13.45
C MET A 1 -37.96 4.72 13.52
N ASN A 2 -37.16 3.90 12.83
CA ASN A 2 -35.69 4.05 12.78
C ASN A 2 -35.21 5.33 12.08
N GLU A 3 -35.84 5.78 10.99
CA GLU A 3 -35.43 7.02 10.30
C GLU A 3 -35.61 8.30 11.13
N LEU A 4 -36.59 8.33 12.02
CA LEU A 4 -36.80 9.43 12.98
C LEU A 4 -35.74 9.42 14.09
N LEU A 5 -35.28 8.24 14.50
CA LEU A 5 -34.20 8.08 15.47
C LEU A 5 -32.84 8.47 14.85
N ASP A 6 -32.59 8.08 13.61
CA ASP A 6 -31.36 8.43 12.89
C ASP A 6 -31.26 9.94 12.61
N SER A 7 -32.37 10.57 12.21
CA SER A 7 -32.42 12.02 12.02
C SER A 7 -32.29 12.80 13.33
N LEU A 8 -32.91 12.34 14.43
CA LEU A 8 -32.69 12.90 15.77
C LEU A 8 -31.23 12.74 16.23
N PHE A 9 -30.61 11.59 15.96
CA PHE A 9 -29.23 11.32 16.31
C PHE A 9 -28.28 12.29 15.57
N ILE A 10 -28.50 12.51 14.27
CA ILE A 10 -27.72 13.47 13.47
C ILE A 10 -27.89 14.90 14.02
N ILE A 11 -29.11 15.31 14.37
CA ILE A 11 -29.38 16.65 14.93
C ILE A 11 -28.69 16.81 16.29
N ILE A 12 -28.79 15.82 17.17
CA ILE A 12 -28.14 15.84 18.49
C ILE A 12 -26.62 15.89 18.34
N CYS A 13 -26.04 15.07 17.46
CA CYS A 13 -24.60 15.12 17.17
C CYS A 13 -24.17 16.49 16.63
N THR A 14 -24.98 17.11 15.75
CA THR A 14 -24.70 18.42 15.17
C THR A 14 -24.75 19.53 16.23
N VAL A 15 -25.75 19.50 17.11
CA VAL A 15 -25.88 20.46 18.22
C VAL A 15 -24.73 20.31 19.21
N VAL A 16 -24.36 19.09 19.57
CA VAL A 16 -23.21 18.82 20.45
C VAL A 16 -21.90 19.29 19.82
N PHE A 17 -21.70 19.06 18.53
CA PHE A 17 -20.52 19.52 17.80
C PHE A 17 -20.42 21.05 17.76
N LEU A 18 -21.55 21.74 17.53
CA LEU A 18 -21.65 23.20 17.61
C LEU A 18 -21.36 23.73 19.02
N LEU A 19 -21.84 23.04 20.06
CA LEU A 19 -21.59 23.41 21.45
C LEU A 19 -20.12 23.26 21.81
N ILE A 20 -19.47 22.17 21.39
CA ILE A 20 -18.03 21.94 21.56
C ILE A 20 -17.22 23.01 20.82
N ALA A 21 -17.62 23.37 19.59
CA ALA A 21 -16.98 24.43 18.81
C ALA A 21 -17.12 25.80 19.48
N TYR A 22 -18.28 26.12 20.05
CA TYR A 22 -18.53 27.37 20.78
C TYR A 22 -17.73 27.43 22.09
N LEU A 23 -17.68 26.34 22.86
CA LEU A 23 -16.84 26.24 24.06
C LEU A 23 -15.34 26.34 23.74
N ALA A 24 -14.90 25.76 22.62
CA ALA A 24 -13.52 25.87 22.14
C ALA A 24 -13.11 27.30 21.76
N TYR A 25 -14.08 28.15 21.36
CA TYR A 25 -13.84 29.56 21.08
C TYR A 25 -13.72 30.40 22.35
N LYS A 26 -14.51 30.08 23.40
CA LYS A 26 -14.63 30.89 24.62
C LYS A 26 -13.58 30.57 25.68
N ILE A 27 -12.97 29.38 25.65
CA ILE A 27 -12.04 28.89 26.68
C ILE A 27 -10.66 28.59 26.07
N PRO A 28 -9.61 29.39 26.33
CA PRO A 28 -8.28 29.20 25.75
C PRO A 28 -7.67 27.79 25.93
N PRO A 29 -7.82 27.08 27.07
CA PRO A 29 -7.33 25.70 27.21
C PRO A 29 -8.04 24.68 26.30
N ILE A 30 -9.32 24.89 25.95
CA ILE A 30 -10.05 23.97 25.06
C ILE A 30 -9.49 24.02 23.63
N ARG A 31 -8.96 25.17 23.20
CA ARG A 31 -8.27 25.31 21.91
C ARG A 31 -7.01 24.43 21.84
N TYR A 32 -6.31 24.23 22.96
CA TYR A 32 -5.16 23.31 23.01
C TYR A 32 -5.60 21.85 22.96
N ILE A 33 -6.67 21.49 23.68
CA ILE A 33 -7.25 20.13 23.63
C ILE A 33 -7.73 19.81 22.21
N PHE A 34 -8.43 20.74 21.55
CA PHE A 34 -8.90 20.56 20.17
C PHE A 34 -7.74 20.43 19.16
N ARG A 35 -6.69 21.25 19.29
CA ARG A 35 -5.46 21.09 18.48
C ARG A 35 -4.77 19.75 18.73
N PHE A 36 -4.73 19.29 19.98
CA PHE A 36 -4.17 17.99 20.32
C PHE A 36 -5.01 16.87 19.70
N LEU A 37 -6.33 16.92 19.82
CA LEU A 37 -7.26 15.96 19.24
C LEU A 37 -7.13 15.90 17.72
N LEU A 38 -7.04 17.04 17.04
CA LEU A 38 -6.79 17.12 15.60
C LEU A 38 -5.44 16.52 15.21
N LYS A 39 -4.36 16.85 15.94
CA LYS A 39 -3.03 16.27 15.68
C LYS A 39 -3.05 14.75 15.87
N SER A 40 -3.63 14.27 16.95
CA SER A 40 -3.77 12.84 17.23
C SER A 40 -4.63 12.15 16.16
N PHE A 41 -5.71 12.77 15.71
CA PHE A 41 -6.53 12.26 14.61
C PHE A 41 -5.75 12.18 13.30
N VAL A 42 -4.97 13.20 12.96
CA VAL A 42 -4.10 13.18 11.75
C VAL A 42 -3.05 12.08 11.84
N VAL A 43 -2.43 11.89 13.01
CA VAL A 43 -1.46 10.80 13.23
C VAL A 43 -2.14 9.44 13.09
N LEU A 44 -3.28 9.24 13.76
CA LEU A 44 -4.04 8.00 13.70
C LEU A 44 -4.50 7.69 12.26
N PHE A 45 -4.98 8.70 11.54
CA PHE A 45 -5.39 8.57 10.14
C PHE A 45 -4.20 8.25 9.23
N SER A 46 -3.03 8.83 9.49
CA SER A 46 -1.80 8.50 8.76
C SER A 46 -1.37 7.05 8.99
N ILE A 47 -1.50 6.54 10.21
CA ILE A 47 -1.25 5.13 10.55
C ILE A 47 -2.21 4.22 9.77
N VAL A 48 -3.52 4.51 9.81
CA VAL A 48 -4.53 3.74 9.06
C VAL A 48 -4.23 3.74 7.56
N LYS A 49 -3.83 4.88 6.99
CA LYS A 49 -3.44 4.98 5.58
C LYS A 49 -2.22 4.10 5.25
N ILE A 50 -1.22 4.05 6.13
CA ILE A 50 -0.05 3.17 5.97
C ILE A 50 -0.49 1.70 5.97
N PHE A 51 -1.31 1.29 6.94
CA PHE A 51 -1.84 -0.07 6.98
C PHE A 51 -2.65 -0.42 5.73
N LEU A 52 -3.46 0.51 5.22
CA LEU A 52 -4.23 0.32 4.00
C LEU A 52 -3.34 0.18 2.76
N LEU A 53 -2.22 0.92 2.71
CA LEU A 53 -1.20 0.82 1.66
C LEU A 53 -0.49 -0.54 1.69
N ILE A 54 -0.05 -0.97 2.88
CA ILE A 54 0.57 -2.29 3.08
C ILE A 54 -0.43 -3.38 2.70
N PHE A 55 -1.68 -3.29 3.16
CA PHE A 55 -2.73 -4.23 2.81
C PHE A 55 -2.96 -4.31 1.30
N MET A 56 -2.99 -3.18 0.61
CA MET A 56 -3.14 -3.13 -0.85
C MET A 56 -1.95 -3.83 -1.54
N PHE A 57 -0.72 -3.57 -1.12
CA PHE A 57 0.46 -4.23 -1.68
C PHE A 57 0.51 -5.72 -1.37
N SER A 58 0.13 -6.12 -0.16
CA SER A 58 -0.07 -7.52 0.21
C SER A 58 -1.09 -8.16 -0.72
N PHE A 59 -2.23 -7.53 -0.98
CA PHE A 59 -3.24 -8.08 -1.89
C PHE A 59 -2.70 -8.32 -3.31
N PHE A 60 -1.81 -7.46 -3.81
CA PHE A 60 -1.12 -7.72 -5.08
C PHE A 60 -0.17 -8.90 -4.99
N GLY A 61 0.59 -9.02 -3.90
CA GLY A 61 1.43 -10.19 -3.65
C GLY A 61 0.63 -11.49 -3.58
N PHE A 62 -0.58 -11.45 -3.01
CA PHE A 62 -1.49 -12.59 -2.93
C PHE A 62 -1.91 -13.06 -4.33
N ALA A 63 -2.31 -12.13 -5.19
CA ALA A 63 -2.70 -12.43 -6.56
C ALA A 63 -1.54 -13.07 -7.35
N VAL A 64 -0.32 -12.57 -7.16
CA VAL A 64 0.90 -13.14 -7.77
C VAL A 64 1.12 -14.57 -7.26
N THR A 65 1.07 -14.76 -5.94
CA THR A 65 1.27 -16.06 -5.29
C THR A 65 0.28 -17.10 -5.82
N ILE A 66 -0.98 -16.70 -5.96
CA ILE A 66 -2.04 -17.55 -6.51
C ILE A 66 -1.73 -17.94 -7.95
N ALA A 67 -1.39 -16.95 -8.79
CA ALA A 67 -1.07 -17.22 -10.19
C ALA A 67 0.12 -18.19 -10.30
N ILE A 68 1.19 -17.95 -9.54
CA ILE A 68 2.37 -18.80 -9.55
C ILE A 68 2.06 -20.21 -9.08
N SER A 69 1.29 -20.40 -8.00
CA SER A 69 1.01 -21.75 -7.49
C SER A 69 0.02 -22.53 -8.38
N LEU A 70 -0.90 -21.86 -9.08
CA LEU A 70 -1.78 -22.51 -10.06
C LEU A 70 -1.08 -22.88 -11.38
N TYR A 71 -0.19 -22.02 -11.89
CA TYR A 71 0.44 -22.22 -13.20
C TYR A 71 1.87 -22.77 -13.13
N GLY A 72 2.46 -22.83 -11.93
CA GLY A 72 3.90 -23.01 -11.76
C GLY A 72 4.43 -24.42 -11.57
N ASN A 73 3.57 -25.45 -11.67
CA ASN A 73 3.96 -26.84 -11.42
C ASN A 73 4.76 -27.05 -10.10
N GLY A 74 4.52 -26.20 -9.09
CA GLY A 74 5.15 -26.31 -7.77
C GLY A 74 6.64 -25.95 -7.67
N LYS A 75 7.30 -25.53 -8.76
CA LYS A 75 8.77 -25.29 -8.76
C LYS A 75 9.18 -23.92 -8.23
N PHE A 76 8.25 -22.97 -8.22
CA PHE A 76 8.59 -21.56 -8.02
C PHE A 76 8.54 -21.11 -6.55
N LEU A 77 7.79 -21.83 -5.71
CA LEU A 77 7.59 -21.57 -4.29
C LEU A 77 7.57 -22.90 -3.55
N THR A 78 8.46 -23.06 -2.58
CA THR A 78 8.45 -24.24 -1.71
C THR A 78 8.36 -23.86 -0.24
N TYR A 79 7.71 -24.72 0.53
CA TYR A 79 7.61 -24.68 1.98
C TYR A 79 8.13 -26.02 2.52
N ASP A 80 9.17 -25.98 3.35
CA ASP A 80 9.88 -27.15 3.88
C ASP A 80 10.35 -28.13 2.79
N GLY A 81 10.70 -27.60 1.61
CA GLY A 81 11.12 -28.39 0.45
C GLY A 81 9.97 -28.93 -0.41
N GLU A 82 8.72 -28.83 0.03
CA GLU A 82 7.54 -29.23 -0.73
C GLU A 82 6.93 -28.06 -1.51
N PRO A 83 6.34 -28.29 -2.70
CA PRO A 83 5.68 -27.24 -3.48
C PRO A 83 4.49 -26.64 -2.74
N VAL A 84 4.41 -25.31 -2.67
CA VAL A 84 3.30 -24.63 -1.98
C VAL A 84 2.01 -24.76 -2.80
N HIS A 85 1.00 -25.41 -2.20
CA HIS A 85 -0.34 -25.54 -2.75
C HIS A 85 -1.34 -24.64 -2.02
N ILE A 86 -1.96 -23.69 -2.75
CA ILE A 86 -2.90 -22.70 -2.19
C ILE A 86 -4.09 -23.30 -1.44
N LEU A 87 -4.53 -24.48 -1.86
CA LEU A 87 -5.73 -25.12 -1.30
C LEU A 87 -5.45 -25.94 -0.04
N LEU A 88 -4.17 -26.25 0.24
CA LEU A 88 -3.78 -27.16 1.32
C LEU A 88 -3.13 -26.42 2.49
N ASP A 89 -2.33 -25.37 2.23
CA ASP A 89 -1.58 -24.66 3.28
C ASP A 89 -1.72 -23.12 3.16
N PRO A 90 -2.66 -22.49 3.88
CA PRO A 90 -2.89 -21.05 3.79
C PRO A 90 -1.80 -20.22 4.49
N ASP A 91 -1.16 -20.77 5.50
CA ASP A 91 -0.18 -20.07 6.34
C ASP A 91 1.07 -19.58 5.57
N PRO A 92 1.79 -20.41 4.78
CA PRO A 92 2.96 -19.94 4.04
C PRO A 92 2.62 -18.86 3.02
N ILE A 93 1.41 -18.89 2.46
CA ILE A 93 0.94 -17.89 1.49
C ILE A 93 0.67 -16.57 2.19
N LEU A 94 0.00 -16.59 3.34
CA LEU A 94 -0.29 -15.40 4.11
C LEU A 94 1.01 -14.73 4.58
N ILE A 95 1.99 -15.52 5.04
CA ILE A 95 3.32 -15.04 5.41
C ILE A 95 4.02 -14.39 4.21
N LEU A 96 4.07 -15.07 3.06
CA LEU A 96 4.74 -14.57 1.86
C LEU A 96 4.08 -13.28 1.34
N THR A 97 2.75 -13.26 1.35
CA THR A 97 1.91 -12.15 0.90
C THR A 97 2.13 -10.90 1.76
N ILE A 98 2.07 -11.04 3.09
CA ILE A 98 2.29 -9.93 4.02
C ILE A 98 3.74 -9.47 3.95
N SER A 99 4.69 -10.39 3.90
CA SER A 99 6.12 -10.08 3.78
C SER A 99 6.40 -9.29 2.52
N PHE A 100 5.81 -9.67 1.38
CA PHE A 100 5.89 -8.91 0.14
C PHE A 100 5.32 -7.50 0.29
N GLY A 101 4.13 -7.35 0.87
CA GLY A 101 3.50 -6.04 1.04
C GLY A 101 4.31 -5.09 1.91
N VAL A 102 4.86 -5.58 3.03
CA VAL A 102 5.75 -4.81 3.91
C VAL A 102 7.06 -4.46 3.20
N PHE A 103 7.70 -5.45 2.58
CA PHE A 103 8.96 -5.26 1.85
C PHE A 103 8.84 -4.21 0.75
N TYR A 104 7.81 -4.34 -0.09
CA TYR A 104 7.54 -3.40 -1.16
C TYR A 104 7.21 -2.00 -0.63
N PHE A 105 6.40 -1.89 0.42
CA PHE A 105 6.11 -0.61 1.07
C PHE A 105 7.38 0.11 1.53
N VAL A 106 8.30 -0.62 2.19
CA VAL A 106 9.56 -0.07 2.69
C VAL A 106 10.42 0.43 1.53
N ILE A 107 10.66 -0.40 0.52
CA ILE A 107 11.52 -0.02 -0.61
C ILE A 107 10.92 1.11 -1.43
N PHE A 108 9.62 1.09 -1.65
CA PHE A 108 8.92 2.16 -2.35
C PHE A 108 9.05 3.49 -1.61
N THR A 109 8.84 3.48 -0.28
CA THR A 109 8.96 4.68 0.55
C THR A 109 10.40 5.19 0.58
N VAL A 110 11.38 4.31 0.80
CA VAL A 110 12.80 4.66 0.81
C VAL A 110 13.25 5.21 -0.54
N SER A 111 12.89 4.56 -1.64
CA SER A 111 13.22 5.01 -3.00
C SER A 111 12.63 6.39 -3.27
N LYS A 112 11.36 6.62 -2.91
CA LYS A 112 10.72 7.94 -3.06
C LYS A 112 11.46 9.02 -2.27
N VAL A 113 11.79 8.76 -1.01
CA VAL A 113 12.53 9.71 -0.17
C VAL A 113 13.89 10.02 -0.78
N ILE A 114 14.69 9.00 -1.12
CA ILE A 114 16.01 9.17 -1.71
C ILE A 114 15.94 10.00 -2.99
N TYR A 115 15.10 9.61 -3.95
CA TYR A 115 15.05 10.29 -5.24
C TYR A 115 14.38 11.66 -5.17
N SER A 116 13.55 11.93 -4.16
CA SER A 116 12.97 13.27 -3.94
C SER A 116 14.03 14.32 -3.63
N LEU A 117 15.17 13.91 -3.06
CA LEU A 117 16.28 14.80 -2.73
C LEU A 117 17.08 15.25 -3.97
N ILE A 118 16.96 14.54 -5.09
CA ILE A 118 17.84 14.70 -6.26
C ILE A 118 17.29 15.73 -7.27
N LYS A 119 16.14 16.38 -7.02
CA LYS A 119 15.51 17.37 -7.92
C LYS A 119 15.46 16.91 -9.39
N LEU A 120 15.05 15.67 -9.60
CA LEU A 120 14.92 15.09 -10.94
C LEU A 120 13.61 15.52 -11.60
N ASN A 121 13.57 15.46 -12.94
CA ASN A 121 12.30 15.53 -13.66
C ASN A 121 11.38 14.40 -13.17
N ILE A 122 10.08 14.68 -13.03
CA ILE A 122 9.10 13.74 -12.47
C ILE A 122 9.10 12.39 -13.18
N TRP A 123 9.30 12.39 -14.51
CA TRP A 123 9.39 11.16 -15.31
C TRP A 123 10.61 10.31 -14.98
N VAL A 124 11.76 10.95 -14.78
CA VAL A 124 13.01 10.27 -14.42
C VAL A 124 12.92 9.76 -12.97
N TYR A 125 12.34 10.56 -12.09
CA TYR A 125 12.07 10.19 -10.71
C TYR A 125 11.19 8.93 -10.61
N GLU A 126 10.05 8.90 -11.30
CA GLU A 126 9.15 7.76 -11.24
C GLU A 126 9.76 6.51 -11.89
N ALA A 127 10.49 6.66 -12.99
CA ALA A 127 11.19 5.55 -13.65
C ALA A 127 12.28 4.95 -12.75
N LEU A 128 13.04 5.78 -12.03
CA LEU A 128 14.06 5.31 -11.10
C LEU A 128 13.45 4.60 -9.88
N VAL A 129 12.36 5.14 -9.31
CA VAL A 129 11.64 4.48 -8.22
C VAL A 129 11.10 3.11 -8.67
N LEU A 130 10.54 3.02 -9.87
CA LEU A 130 10.08 1.74 -10.41
C LEU A 130 11.24 0.76 -10.58
N LEU A 131 12.35 1.23 -11.19
CA LEU A 131 13.51 0.39 -11.47
C LEU A 131 14.15 -0.13 -10.18
N THR A 132 14.30 0.71 -9.14
CA THR A 132 14.83 0.26 -7.85
C THR A 132 13.88 -0.72 -7.17
N CYS A 133 12.58 -0.44 -7.16
CA CYS A 133 11.59 -1.36 -6.62
C CYS A 133 11.66 -2.73 -7.31
N SER A 134 11.64 -2.78 -8.64
CA SER A 134 11.72 -4.03 -9.41
C SER A 134 13.04 -4.76 -9.17
N ALA A 135 14.18 -4.07 -9.17
CA ALA A 135 15.48 -4.67 -8.91
C ALA A 135 15.56 -5.27 -7.50
N MET A 136 15.05 -4.55 -6.49
CA MET A 136 15.02 -5.06 -5.11
C MET A 136 14.07 -6.25 -4.95
N ILE A 137 12.94 -6.27 -5.64
CA ILE A 137 12.05 -7.44 -5.65
C ILE A 137 12.77 -8.66 -6.25
N ILE A 138 13.49 -8.50 -7.35
CA ILE A 138 14.15 -9.64 -8.01
C ILE A 138 15.34 -10.15 -7.20
N LEU A 139 16.18 -9.24 -6.70
CA LEU A 139 17.47 -9.59 -6.11
C LEU A 139 17.43 -9.77 -4.59
N VAL A 140 16.64 -8.97 -3.88
CA VAL A 140 16.71 -8.87 -2.42
C VAL A 140 15.54 -9.58 -1.74
N PHE A 141 14.34 -9.55 -2.33
CA PHE A 141 13.16 -10.16 -1.73
C PHE A 141 13.34 -11.67 -1.45
N PRO A 142 13.84 -12.51 -2.39
CA PRO A 142 14.04 -13.93 -2.12
C PRO A 142 14.97 -14.18 -0.93
N SER A 143 16.07 -13.43 -0.85
CA SER A 143 17.04 -13.55 0.23
C SER A 143 16.47 -13.09 1.57
N VAL A 144 15.69 -12.01 1.59
CA VAL A 144 15.04 -11.52 2.81
C VAL A 144 14.00 -12.51 3.32
N VAL A 145 13.16 -13.07 2.43
CA VAL A 145 12.16 -14.07 2.81
C VAL A 145 12.84 -15.31 3.36
N GLN A 146 13.87 -15.83 2.68
CA GLN A 146 14.59 -17.03 3.12
C GLN A 146 15.32 -16.80 4.46
N HIS A 147 15.77 -15.58 4.74
CA HIS A 147 16.42 -15.26 6.00
C HIS A 147 15.43 -15.14 7.17
N LEU A 148 14.26 -14.54 6.93
CA LEU A 148 13.21 -14.38 7.95
C LEU A 148 12.40 -15.66 8.17
N PHE A 149 12.20 -16.43 7.10
CA PHE A 149 11.39 -17.63 7.05
C PHE A 149 12.18 -18.73 6.33
N PRO A 150 13.10 -19.42 7.01
CA PRO A 150 14.01 -20.39 6.39
C PRO A 150 13.30 -21.60 5.76
N ALA A 151 12.07 -21.89 6.21
CA ALA A 151 11.24 -22.92 5.61
C ALA A 151 10.65 -22.50 4.24
N ILE A 152 10.61 -21.20 3.91
CA ILE A 152 10.05 -20.70 2.66
C ILE A 152 11.19 -20.42 1.69
N THR A 153 11.14 -21.01 0.50
CA THR A 153 12.03 -20.63 -0.60
C THR A 153 11.25 -20.02 -1.75
N VAL A 154 11.76 -18.89 -2.24
CA VAL A 154 11.21 -18.14 -3.37
C VAL A 154 12.22 -18.21 -4.49
N SER A 155 11.84 -18.83 -5.60
CA SER A 155 12.69 -18.85 -6.80
C SER A 155 12.87 -17.45 -7.39
N ILE A 156 13.96 -17.24 -8.13
CA ILE A 156 14.20 -15.99 -8.88
C ILE A 156 13.06 -15.76 -9.90
N GLU A 157 12.56 -16.83 -10.52
CA GLU A 157 11.45 -16.78 -11.48
C GLU A 157 10.16 -16.30 -10.82
N ALA A 158 9.86 -16.75 -9.59
CA ALA A 158 8.76 -16.18 -8.80
C ALA A 158 8.97 -14.69 -8.54
N ALA A 159 10.18 -14.29 -8.14
CA ALA A 159 10.53 -12.90 -7.90
C ALA A 159 10.34 -12.01 -9.15
N PHE A 160 10.66 -12.52 -10.34
CA PHE A 160 10.38 -11.86 -11.61
C PHE A 160 8.86 -11.65 -11.83
N ALA A 161 8.03 -12.65 -11.52
CA ALA A 161 6.59 -12.51 -11.64
C ALA A 161 6.02 -11.44 -10.68
N TYR A 162 6.54 -11.34 -9.45
CA TYR A 162 6.20 -10.24 -8.54
C TYR A 162 6.59 -8.87 -9.12
N ALA A 163 7.78 -8.74 -9.68
CA ALA A 163 8.25 -7.50 -10.30
C ALA A 163 7.41 -7.11 -11.53
N LEU A 164 7.02 -8.07 -12.37
CA LEU A 164 6.18 -7.83 -13.55
C LEU A 164 4.80 -7.26 -13.17
N ILE A 165 4.18 -7.74 -12.11
CA ILE A 165 2.89 -7.20 -11.65
C ILE A 165 3.05 -5.75 -11.16
N VAL A 166 4.12 -5.43 -10.44
CA VAL A 166 4.42 -4.06 -10.03
C VAL A 166 4.60 -3.14 -11.23
N VAL A 167 5.34 -3.58 -12.25
CA VAL A 167 5.51 -2.83 -13.52
C VAL A 167 4.17 -2.67 -14.23
N GLY A 168 3.36 -3.72 -14.31
CA GLY A 168 2.05 -3.68 -14.95
C GLY A 168 1.07 -2.73 -14.25
N MET A 169 1.06 -2.72 -12.92
CA MET A 169 0.28 -1.77 -12.12
C MET A 169 0.71 -0.33 -12.40
N TYR A 170 2.02 -0.09 -12.40
CA TYR A 170 2.56 1.24 -12.68
C TYR A 170 2.18 1.70 -14.09
N MET A 171 2.35 0.86 -15.12
CA MET A 171 1.93 1.19 -16.49
C MET A 171 0.44 1.49 -16.58
N LYS A 172 -0.41 0.70 -15.90
CA LYS A 172 -1.87 0.93 -15.88
C LYS A 172 -2.24 2.27 -15.24
N GLU A 173 -1.48 2.74 -14.26
CA GLU A 173 -1.77 4.00 -13.58
C GLU A 173 -1.23 5.22 -14.35
N THR A 174 -0.05 5.10 -14.95
CA THR A 174 0.66 6.23 -15.56
C THR A 174 0.17 6.55 -16.99
N VAL A 175 -0.22 5.54 -17.78
CA VAL A 175 -0.69 5.74 -19.17
C VAL A 175 -1.99 6.57 -19.26
N PRO A 176 -3.05 6.31 -18.49
CA PRO A 176 -4.28 7.09 -18.60
C PRO A 176 -4.17 8.50 -17.99
N LYS A 177 -3.30 8.71 -16.99
CA LYS A 177 -3.04 10.06 -16.45
C LYS A 177 -2.39 10.96 -17.50
N ARG A 178 -1.45 10.43 -18.28
CA ARG A 178 -0.78 11.15 -19.37
C ARG A 178 -1.75 11.52 -20.50
N LYS A 179 -2.59 10.57 -20.93
CA LYS A 179 -3.61 10.86 -21.96
C LYS A 179 -4.53 12.01 -21.55
N LYS A 180 -4.93 12.06 -20.28
CA LYS A 180 -5.77 13.16 -19.77
C LYS A 180 -5.04 14.49 -19.68
N GLU A 181 -3.75 14.50 -19.36
CA GLU A 181 -2.93 15.71 -19.37
C GLU A 181 -2.71 16.24 -20.81
N GLU A 182 -2.54 15.35 -21.77
CA GLU A 182 -2.43 15.68 -23.20
C GLU A 182 -3.76 16.18 -23.78
N GLU A 183 -4.88 15.52 -23.49
CA GLU A 183 -6.24 15.95 -23.89
C GLU A 183 -6.66 17.26 -23.20
N GLY A 184 -6.26 17.47 -21.95
CA GLY A 184 -6.49 18.74 -21.25
C GLY A 184 -5.70 19.92 -21.84
N PHE A 185 -4.60 19.63 -22.53
CA PHE A 185 -3.81 20.64 -23.25
C PHE A 185 -4.41 20.97 -24.62
N SER A 186 -5.04 20.00 -25.31
CA SER A 186 -5.65 20.21 -26.62
C SER A 186 -6.98 20.98 -26.59
N VAL A 187 -7.65 21.11 -25.44
CA VAL A 187 -8.87 21.92 -25.28
C VAL A 187 -8.56 23.41 -24.99
N ARG A 188 -7.28 23.76 -24.79
CA ARG A 188 -6.82 25.12 -24.49
C ARG A 188 -6.08 25.81 -25.65
N LEU A 189 -6.11 25.22 -26.84
CA LEU A 189 -5.64 25.81 -28.10
C LEU A 189 -6.83 26.00 -29.04
#